data_AF-A0A533UW22-F1
#
_entry.id   AF-A0A533UW22-F1
#
_cell.length_a   1.000
_cell.length_b   1.000
_cell.length_c   1.000
_cell.angle_alpha   90.00
_cell.angle_beta   90.00
_cell.angle_gamma   90.00
#
_symmetry.space_group_name_H-M   'P 1'
#
loop_
_entity.id
_entity.type
_entity.pdbx_description
1 polymer ?
#
loop_
_entity_poly.entity_id
_entity_poly.type
_entity_poly.pdbx_seq_one_letter_code
_entity_poly.pdbx_strand_id
1 'polypeptide(L)' 'MENSATLSNTMYDILKVIGRHAKFLYDTTDTYIEDAEKANKKQLADTWRKIKSDKLCHVNLLKDALENEIYGR' A
#
# COMPACT_ATOMS: atom_id res chain seq x y z
N MET A 1 11.24 -26.15 -16.97
CA MET A 1 11.82 -25.11 -16.07
C MET A 1 11.30 -23.76 -16.54
N GLU A 2 10.07 -23.39 -16.18
CA GLU A 2 9.45 -22.12 -16.60
C GLU A 2 8.68 -21.44 -15.45
N ASN A 3 8.15 -22.19 -14.49
CA ASN A 3 7.29 -21.63 -13.43
C ASN A 3 7.98 -20.68 -12.44
N SER A 4 9.25 -20.88 -12.10
CA SER A 4 9.93 -20.04 -11.09
C SER A 4 10.20 -18.61 -11.60
N ALA A 5 10.48 -18.44 -12.88
CA ALA A 5 10.75 -17.14 -13.49
C ALA A 5 9.46 -16.31 -13.67
N THR A 6 8.35 -16.96 -14.04
CA THR A 6 7.03 -16.31 -14.22
C THR A 6 6.44 -15.86 -12.88
N LEU A 7 6.59 -16.68 -11.83
CA LEU A 7 6.21 -16.30 -10.47
C LEU A 7 7.02 -15.07 -10.00
N SER A 8 8.33 -15.04 -10.28
CA SER A 8 9.23 -13.93 -9.93
C SER A 8 8.87 -12.61 -10.63
N ASN A 9 8.55 -12.66 -11.93
CA ASN A 9 8.13 -11.46 -12.68
C ASN A 9 6.78 -10.92 -12.18
N THR A 10 5.81 -11.80 -11.94
CA THR A 10 4.49 -11.43 -11.41
C THR A 10 4.62 -10.80 -10.01
N MET A 11 5.47 -11.38 -9.16
CA MET A 11 5.80 -10.82 -7.84
C MET A 11 6.47 -9.45 -7.92
N TYR A 12 7.42 -9.26 -8.83
CA TYR A 12 8.09 -7.99 -9.02
C TYR A 12 7.12 -6.89 -9.48
N ASP A 13 6.21 -7.22 -10.40
CA ASP A 13 5.17 -6.31 -10.85
C ASP A 13 4.19 -5.94 -9.73
N ILE A 14 3.80 -6.91 -8.90
CA ILE A 14 2.94 -6.69 -7.74
C ILE A 14 3.65 -5.79 -6.71
N LEU A 15 4.90 -6.08 -6.34
CA LEU A 15 5.69 -5.26 -5.42
C LEU A 15 5.90 -3.83 -5.95
N LYS A 16 6.08 -3.67 -7.26
CA LYS A 16 6.20 -2.36 -7.90
C LYS A 16 4.89 -1.57 -7.87
N VAL A 17 3.75 -2.23 -8.07
CA VAL A 17 2.42 -1.61 -7.92
C VAL A 17 2.17 -1.22 -6.47
N ILE A 18 2.50 -2.09 -5.51
CA ILE A 18 2.45 -1.80 -4.07
C ILE A 18 3.31 -0.58 -3.74
N GLY A 19 4.58 -0.55 -4.19
CA GLY A 19 5.50 0.55 -3.92
C GLY A 19 4.98 1.88 -4.47
N ARG A 20 4.36 1.88 -5.65
CA ARG A 20 3.70 3.07 -6.21
C ARG A 20 2.47 3.49 -5.40
N HIS A 21 1.64 2.55 -4.98
CA HIS A 21 0.47 2.84 -4.14
C HIS A 21 0.90 3.36 -2.76
N ALA A 22 1.91 2.75 -2.14
CA ALA A 22 2.48 3.20 -0.87
C ALA A 22 3.06 4.61 -1.01
N LYS A 23 3.85 4.89 -2.06
CA LYS A 23 4.38 6.23 -2.32
C LYS A 23 3.28 7.28 -2.51
N PHE A 24 2.26 6.97 -3.32
CA PHE A 24 1.07 7.83 -3.45
C PHE A 24 0.40 8.05 -2.09
N LEU A 25 0.29 7.01 -1.27
CA LEU A 25 -0.37 7.09 0.03
C LEU A 25 0.40 7.89 1.07
N TYR A 26 1.72 7.79 1.11
CA TYR A 26 2.51 8.54 2.08
C TYR A 26 2.60 10.02 1.65
N ASP A 27 2.99 10.31 0.41
CA ASP A 27 3.26 11.70 0.01
C ASP A 27 1.96 12.52 -0.19
N THR A 28 0.95 11.92 -0.86
CA THR A 28 -0.28 12.65 -1.22
C THR A 28 -1.28 12.69 -0.08
N THR A 29 -1.43 11.60 0.68
CA THR A 29 -2.42 11.56 1.77
C THR A 29 -2.00 12.43 2.94
N ASP A 30 -0.71 12.52 3.25
CA ASP A 30 -0.23 13.40 4.32
C ASP A 30 -0.45 14.87 3.98
N THR A 31 -0.24 15.26 2.73
CA THR A 31 -0.59 16.60 2.22
C THR A 31 -2.08 16.90 2.41
N TYR A 32 -2.97 15.96 2.06
CA TYR A 32 -4.41 16.16 2.22
C TYR A 32 -4.90 16.13 3.68
N ILE A 33 -4.22 15.39 4.55
CA ILE A 33 -4.48 15.43 6.00
C ILE A 33 -4.12 16.82 6.52
N GLU A 34 -2.91 17.32 6.20
CA GLU A 34 -2.47 18.65 6.62
C GLU A 34 -3.39 19.75 6.12
N ASP A 35 -3.82 19.71 4.86
CA ASP A 35 -4.73 20.71 4.30
C ASP A 35 -6.11 20.68 4.97
N ALA A 36 -6.62 19.47 5.28
CA ALA A 36 -7.86 19.33 6.02
C ALA A 36 -7.75 19.87 7.45
N GLU A 37 -6.61 19.67 8.11
CA GLU A 37 -6.33 20.23 9.44
C GLU A 37 -6.20 21.76 9.42
N LYS A 38 -5.45 22.31 8.45
CA LYS A 38 -5.32 23.76 8.23
C LYS A 38 -6.67 24.41 7.95
N ALA A 39 -7.56 23.70 7.23
CA ALA A 39 -8.93 24.14 6.98
C ALA A 39 -9.91 23.86 8.14
N ASN A 40 -9.43 23.35 9.29
CA ASN A 40 -10.21 22.98 10.48
C ASN A 40 -11.33 21.94 10.20
N LYS A 41 -11.15 21.11 9.16
CA LYS A 41 -12.08 20.05 8.73
C LYS A 41 -11.70 18.70 9.34
N LYS A 42 -11.86 18.57 10.66
CA LYS A 42 -11.43 17.38 11.42
C LYS A 42 -11.95 16.05 10.86
N GLN A 43 -13.25 15.96 10.53
CA GLN A 43 -13.83 14.74 9.94
C GLN A 43 -13.18 14.34 8.60
N LEU A 44 -12.78 15.32 7.80
CA LEU A 44 -12.11 15.08 6.52
C LEU A 44 -10.68 14.57 6.76
N ALA A 45 -9.95 15.16 7.71
CA ALA A 45 -8.63 14.68 8.11
C ALA A 45 -8.69 13.24 8.64
N ASP A 46 -9.69 12.92 9.46
CA ASP A 46 -9.88 11.56 9.99
C ASP A 46 -10.25 10.54 8.91
N THR A 47 -11.03 10.97 7.92
CA THR A 47 -11.32 10.14 6.73
C THR A 47 -10.05 9.81 5.97
N TRP A 48 -9.18 10.80 5.73
CA TRP A 48 -7.90 10.57 5.06
C TRP A 48 -6.96 9.68 5.86
N ARG A 49 -6.90 9.83 7.18
CA ARG A 49 -6.15 8.93 8.08
C ARG A 49 -6.65 7.49 7.97
N LYS A 50 -7.96 7.29 7.96
CA LYS A 50 -8.56 5.96 7.81
C LYS A 50 -8.18 5.33 6.46
N ILE A 51 -8.31 6.09 5.36
CA ILE A 51 -7.91 5.63 4.01
C ILE A 51 -6.43 5.23 3.98
N LYS A 52 -5.55 6.02 4.63
CA LYS A 52 -4.11 5.70 4.73
C LYS A 52 -3.88 4.38 5.46
N SER A 53 -4.54 4.19 6.60
CA SER A 53 -4.42 2.98 7.41
C SER A 53 -4.93 1.73 6.68
N ASP A 54 -6.12 1.79 6.08
CA ASP A 54 -6.73 0.65 5.39
C ASP A 54 -5.86 0.18 4.22
N LYS A 55 -5.32 1.13 3.44
CA LYS A 55 -4.44 0.79 2.33
C LYS A 55 -3.08 0.25 2.77
N LEU A 56 -2.52 0.73 3.88
CA LEU A 56 -1.31 0.13 4.47
C LEU A 56 -1.58 -1.33 4.91
N CYS A 57 -2.74 -1.59 5.50
CA CYS A 57 -3.18 -2.94 5.84
C CYS A 57 -3.23 -3.85 4.60
N HIS A 58 -3.85 -3.37 3.50
CA HIS A 58 -3.89 -4.12 2.25
C HIS A 58 -2.50 -4.41 1.65
N VAL A 59 -1.58 -3.45 1.76
CA VAL A 59 -0.18 -3.63 1.32
C VAL A 59 0.51 -4.72 2.15
N ASN A 60 0.36 -4.69 3.47
CA ASN A 60 0.98 -5.69 4.35
C ASN A 60 0.39 -7.09 4.11
N LEU A 61 -0.93 -7.21 3.96
CA LEU A 61 -1.59 -8.49 3.62
C LEU A 61 -1.07 -9.08 2.32
N LEU A 62 -0.91 -8.25 1.29
CA LEU A 62 -0.39 -8.72 0.00
C LEU A 62 1.07 -9.16 0.13
N LYS A 63 1.88 -8.43 0.90
CA LYS A 63 3.26 -8.79 1.19
C LYS A 63 3.34 -10.15 1.91
N ASP A 64 2.54 -10.35 2.95
CA ASP A 64 2.51 -11.60 3.72
C ASP A 64 2.06 -12.79 2.84
N ALA A 65 1.05 -12.59 1.99
CA ALA A 65 0.59 -13.61 1.06
C ALA A 65 1.70 -14.03 0.07
N LEU A 66 2.44 -13.06 -0.46
CA LEU A 66 3.57 -13.33 -1.35
C LEU A 66 4.73 -14.03 -0.63
N GLU A 67 5.05 -13.61 0.59
CA GLU A 67 6.08 -14.27 1.40
C GLU A 67 5.71 -15.73 1.69
N ASN A 68 4.45 -16.02 1.99
CA ASN A 68 3.97 -17.39 2.18
C ASN A 68 4.08 -18.24 0.90
N GLU A 69 3.77 -17.69 -0.27
CA GLU A 69 3.98 -18.42 -1.54
C GLU A 69 5.47 -18.71 -1.83
N ILE A 70 6.37 -17.79 -1.46
CA ILE A 70 7.82 -17.96 -1.68
C ILE A 70 8.43 -18.98 -0.71
N TYR A 71 8.09 -18.87 0.57
CA TYR A 71 8.75 -19.62 1.64
C TYR A 71 7.99 -20.90 2.04
N GLY A 72 6.77 -21.12 1.51
CA GLY A 72 6.03 -22.37 1.62
C GLY A 72 5.79 -22.82 3.07
N ARG A 73 5.22 -21.94 3.91
CA ARG A 73 4.67 -22.36 5.21
C ARG A 73 3.19 -22.68 5.12
#